data_AF-A0A8J2LCW9-F1
#
_entry.id   AF-A0A8J2LCW9-F1
#
_cell.length_a   1.000
_cell.length_b   1.000
_cell.length_c   1.000
_cell.angle_alpha   90.00
_cell.angle_beta   90.00
_cell.angle_gamma   90.00
#
_symmetry.space_group_name_H-M   'P 1'
#
loop_
_entity.id
_entity.type
_entity.pdbx_description
1 polymer ?
#
loop_
_entity_poly.entity_id
_entity_poly.type
_entity_poly.pdbx_seq_one_letter_code
_entity_poly.pdbx_strand_id
1 'polypeptide(L)'
;MYFTYGWPKILRVPEADPPSPVSKVLANRDRIIFAIITHSTLSIWTSKPCLPVISHQRSQKSVEKLGQNVSLVWKPDSTAIVVVVR
;
A
#
# COMPACT_ATOMS: atom_id res chain seq x y z
N MET A 1 -1.98 -27.96 -17.02
CA MET A 1 -2.14 -26.86 -16.05
C MET A 1 -2.63 -25.64 -16.84
N TYR A 2 -3.87 -25.19 -16.64
CA TYR A 2 -4.41 -24.02 -17.37
C TYR A 2 -3.90 -22.75 -16.69
N PHE A 3 -3.00 -22.02 -17.34
CA PHE A 3 -2.59 -20.69 -16.89
C PHE A 3 -3.74 -19.72 -17.14
N THR A 4 -4.19 -19.01 -16.11
CA THR A 4 -5.23 -17.99 -16.22
C THR A 4 -4.65 -16.73 -16.88
N TYR A 5 -4.78 -16.67 -18.20
CA TYR A 5 -4.53 -15.48 -19.01
C TYR A 5 -5.67 -14.47 -18.75
N GLY A 6 -5.52 -13.59 -17.75
CA GLY A 6 -6.57 -12.64 -17.41
C GLY A 6 -6.46 -11.88 -16.09
N TRP A 7 -5.38 -12.05 -15.31
CA TRP A 7 -5.20 -11.27 -14.08
C TRP A 7 -5.12 -9.77 -14.39
N PRO A 8 -5.64 -8.91 -13.50
CA PRO A 8 -5.66 -7.47 -13.74
C PRO A 8 -4.24 -6.98 -13.96
N LYS A 9 -3.97 -6.51 -15.19
CA LYS A 9 -2.73 -5.81 -15.53
C LYS A 9 -2.65 -4.44 -14.84
N ILE A 10 -3.81 -3.92 -14.42
CA ILE A 10 -3.97 -2.59 -13.83
C ILE A 10 -4.67 -2.77 -12.48
N LEU A 11 -4.01 -2.31 -11.42
CA LEU A 11 -4.57 -2.26 -10.09
C LEU A 11 -5.12 -0.86 -9.81
N ARG A 12 -6.42 -0.77 -9.51
CA ARG A 12 -7.02 0.48 -9.01
C ARG A 12 -6.74 0.59 -7.53
N VAL A 13 -5.92 1.57 -7.15
CA VAL A 13 -5.63 1.87 -5.75
C VAL A 13 -6.82 2.60 -5.15
N PRO A 14 -7.21 2.32 -3.88
CA PRO A 14 -8.28 3.03 -3.21
C PRO A 14 -7.97 4.53 -3.23
N GLU A 15 -8.91 5.30 -3.76
CA GLU A 15 -8.75 6.73 -3.92
C GLU A 15 -8.68 7.37 -2.54
N ALA A 16 -7.58 8.10 -2.30
CA ALA A 16 -7.48 8.94 -1.12
C ALA A 16 -8.37 10.17 -1.30
N ASP A 17 -8.95 10.68 -0.22
CA ASP A 17 -9.57 12.00 -0.20
C ASP A 17 -8.68 12.94 0.64
N PRO A 18 -8.06 13.98 0.05
CA PRO A 18 -8.05 14.33 -1.38
C PRO A 18 -7.22 13.33 -2.24
N PRO A 19 -7.49 13.26 -3.56
CA PRO A 19 -6.80 12.34 -4.47
C PRO A 19 -5.30 12.62 -4.46
N SER A 20 -4.52 11.62 -4.07
CA SER A 20 -3.07 11.72 -4.00
C SER A 20 -2.41 10.62 -4.82
N PRO A 21 -1.30 10.93 -5.52
CA PRO A 21 -0.60 9.95 -6.33
C PRO A 21 -0.02 8.83 -5.47
N VAL A 22 0.20 7.68 -6.10
CA VAL A 22 0.95 6.59 -5.48
C VAL A 22 2.40 7.05 -5.28
N SER A 23 2.84 7.06 -4.04
CA SER A 23 4.20 7.44 -3.66
C SER A 23 5.16 6.26 -3.83
N LYS A 24 4.84 5.10 -3.25
CA LYS A 24 5.65 3.87 -3.37
C LYS A 24 4.80 2.61 -3.35
N VAL A 25 5.35 1.56 -3.97
CA VAL A 25 4.88 0.18 -3.88
C VAL A 25 6.03 -0.70 -3.39
N LEU A 26 5.83 -1.39 -2.27
CA LEU A 26 6.88 -2.19 -1.63
C LEU A 26 6.32 -3.53 -1.16
N ALA A 27 6.92 -4.61 -1.63
CA ALA A 27 6.60 -5.97 -1.23
C ALA A 27 7.24 -6.34 0.11
N ASN A 28 6.63 -7.26 0.85
CA ASN A 28 7.30 -7.92 1.96
C ASN A 28 8.44 -8.82 1.45
N ARG A 29 9.24 -9.36 2.38
CA ARG A 29 10.42 -10.19 2.05
C ARG A 29 10.08 -11.35 1.11
N ASP A 30 8.99 -12.06 1.40
CA ASP A 30 8.57 -13.25 0.65
C ASP A 30 7.74 -12.92 -0.59
N ARG A 31 7.43 -11.63 -0.83
CA ARG A 31 6.63 -11.12 -1.95
C ARG A 31 5.26 -11.79 -2.09
N ILE A 32 4.69 -12.20 -0.95
CA ILE A 32 3.33 -12.75 -0.85
C ILE A 32 2.30 -11.64 -0.65
N ILE A 33 2.73 -10.53 -0.05
CA ILE A 33 1.95 -9.30 0.12
C ILE A 33 2.79 -8.09 -0.28
N PHE A 34 2.11 -7.03 -0.68
CA PHE A 34 2.74 -5.76 -0.97
C PHE A 34 1.89 -4.61 -0.48
N ALA A 35 2.56 -3.53 -0.10
CA ALA A 35 1.95 -2.31 0.38
C ALA A 35 2.08 -1.22 -0.68
N ILE A 36 1.02 -0.42 -0.79
CA ILE A 36 0.94 0.77 -1.62
C ILE A 36 0.71 1.93 -0.67
N ILE A 37 1.53 2.96 -0.76
CA ILE A 37 1.33 4.21 -0.03
C ILE A 37 1.02 5.36 -0.98
N THR A 38 0.07 6.18 -0.57
CA THR A 38 -0.15 7.53 -1.09
C THR A 38 0.20 8.53 0.01
N HIS A 39 0.02 9.83 -0.20
CA HIS A 39 0.36 10.84 0.80
C HIS A 39 -0.41 10.69 2.13
N SER A 40 -1.62 10.15 2.09
CA SER A 40 -2.50 9.98 3.26
C SER A 40 -2.95 8.54 3.50
N THR A 41 -2.83 7.64 2.52
CA THR A 41 -3.30 6.25 2.63
C THR A 41 -2.18 5.22 2.59
N LEU A 42 -2.42 4.09 3.25
CA LEU A 42 -1.65 2.86 3.18
C LEU A 42 -2.62 1.72 2.84
N SER A 43 -2.35 0.95 1.80
CA SER A 43 -3.11 -0.26 1.50
C SER A 43 -2.19 -1.46 1.32
N ILE A 44 -2.63 -2.63 1.76
CA ILE A 44 -1.90 -3.90 1.64
C ILE A 44 -2.72 -4.85 0.78
N TRP A 45 -2.02 -5.54 -0.11
CA TRP A 45 -2.60 -6.44 -1.10
C TRP A 45 -1.85 -7.77 -1.08
N THR A 46 -2.54 -8.88 -1.31
CA THR A 46 -1.89 -10.15 -1.64
C THR A 46 -1.36 -10.09 -3.05
N SER A 47 -0.21 -10.71 -3.33
CA SER A 47 0.37 -10.71 -4.68
C SER A 47 -0.35 -11.67 -5.62
N LYS A 48 -0.79 -12.83 -5.11
CA LYS A 48 -1.49 -13.87 -5.88
C LYS A 48 -2.50 -14.63 -5.00
N PRO A 49 -3.81 -14.51 -5.27
CA PRO A 49 -4.46 -13.55 -6.18
C PRO A 49 -4.24 -12.09 -5.74
N CYS A 50 -4.36 -11.11 -6.65
CA CYS A 50 -4.22 -9.68 -6.32
C CYS A 50 -5.45 -9.14 -5.59
N LEU A 51 -5.52 -9.29 -4.28
CA LEU A 51 -6.70 -8.95 -3.47
C LEU A 51 -6.35 -7.93 -2.38
N PRO A 52 -7.25 -6.98 -2.08
CA PRO A 52 -7.06 -6.04 -0.99
C PRO A 52 -7.17 -6.78 0.35
N VAL A 53 -6.18 -6.58 1.21
CA VAL A 53 -6.17 -7.11 2.59
C VAL A 53 -6.66 -6.04 3.56
N ILE A 54 -6.09 -4.84 3.46
CA ILE A 54 -6.45 -3.71 4.30
C ILE A 54 -6.18 -2.39 3.58
N SER A 55 -6.99 -1.37 3.89
CA SER A 55 -6.75 0.01 3.51
C SER A 55 -6.93 0.89 4.73
N HIS A 56 -5.96 1.76 4.99
CA HIS A 56 -5.96 2.70 6.09
C HIS A 56 -5.74 4.11 5.55
N GLN A 57 -6.68 5.02 5.83
CA GLN A 57 -6.58 6.43 5.51
C GLN A 57 -6.31 7.23 6.78
N ARG A 58 -5.26 8.06 6.75
CA ARG A 58 -5.00 9.02 7.82
C ARG A 58 -5.97 10.19 7.71
N SER A 59 -6.36 10.74 8.86
CA SER A 59 -7.16 11.96 8.91
C SER A 59 -6.37 13.17 8.44
N GLN A 60 -7.07 14.16 7.87
CA GLN A 60 -6.47 15.43 7.42
C GLN A 60 -5.60 16.08 8.51
N LYS A 61 -6.12 16.14 9.75
CA LYS A 61 -5.41 16.68 10.93
C LYS A 61 -4.09 15.96 11.21
N SER A 62 -4.03 14.65 11.00
CA SER A 62 -2.83 13.85 11.21
C SER A 62 -1.78 14.13 10.14
N VAL A 63 -2.21 14.25 8.88
CA VAL A 63 -1.33 14.58 7.75
C VAL A 63 -0.77 15.99 7.90
N GLU A 64 -1.59 16.97 8.30
CA GLU A 64 -1.14 18.35 8.54
C GLU A 64 -0.16 18.44 9.71
N LYS A 65 -0.35 17.66 10.77
CA LYS A 65 0.50 17.69 11.96
C LYS A 65 1.82 16.93 11.79
N LEU A 66 1.79 15.77 11.15
CA LEU A 66 2.91 14.82 11.08
C LEU A 66 3.59 14.77 9.71
N GLY A 67 2.96 15.38 8.69
CA GLY A 67 3.46 15.33 7.32
C GLY A 67 2.88 14.18 6.49
N GLN A 68 3.25 14.16 5.21
CA GLN A 68 2.78 13.21 4.21
C GLN A 68 3.57 11.90 4.27
N ASN A 69 2.92 10.78 3.94
CA ASN A 69 3.62 9.50 3.86
C ASN A 69 4.58 9.54 2.65
N VAL A 70 5.84 9.21 2.89
CA VAL A 70 6.90 9.24 1.87
C VAL A 70 7.55 7.89 1.62
N SER A 71 7.55 7.00 2.61
CA SER A 71 8.10 5.65 2.46
C SER A 71 7.45 4.69 3.44
N LEU A 72 7.60 3.41 3.19
CA LEU A 72 7.30 2.36 4.17
C LEU A 72 8.47 1.38 4.25
N VAL A 73 8.61 0.71 5.38
CA VAL A 73 9.59 -0.36 5.58
C VAL A 73 8.89 -1.51 6.28
N TRP A 74 9.02 -2.70 5.70
CA TRP A 74 8.54 -3.93 6.30
C TRP A 74 9.49 -4.37 7.40
N LYS A 75 8.95 -4.80 8.54
CA LYS A 75 9.71 -5.59 9.50
C LYS A 75 10.19 -6.88 8.80
N PRO A 76 11.42 -7.37 9.04
CA PRO A 76 11.94 -8.54 8.33
C PRO A 76 11.11 -9.82 8.45
N ASP A 77 10.33 -9.97 9.53
CA ASP A 77 9.39 -11.07 9.76
C ASP A 77 7.98 -10.83 9.17
N SER A 78 7.79 -9.72 8.44
CA SER A 78 6.52 -9.29 7.82
C SER A 78 5.36 -9.04 8.79
N THR A 79 5.58 -9.00 10.10
CA THR A 79 4.51 -8.81 11.10
C THR A 79 4.11 -7.36 11.34
N ALA A 80 4.95 -6.41 10.92
CA ALA A 80 4.72 -4.98 11.10
C ALA A 80 5.27 -4.17 9.94
N ILE A 81 4.77 -2.95 9.80
CA ILE A 81 5.21 -1.96 8.83
C ILE A 81 5.44 -0.65 9.57
N VAL A 82 6.53 0.03 9.23
CA VAL A 82 6.78 1.42 9.64
C VAL A 82 6.53 2.32 8.44
N VAL A 83 5.74 3.38 8.62
CA VAL A 83 5.52 4.42 7.61
C VAL A 83 6.34 5.64 7.99
N VAL A 84 7.18 6.09 7.06
CA VAL A 84 7.97 7.32 7.20
C VAL A 84 7.15 8.48 6.68
N VAL A 85 7.03 9.52 7.50
CA VAL A 85 6.32 10.76 7.18
C VAL A 85 7.31 11.93 7.06
N ARG A 86 7.00 12.91 6.22
CA ARG A 86 7.79 14.13 6.00
C ARG A 86 6.90 15.37 5.94
#